data_AF-A0A1A9GL20-F1
#
_entry.id   AF-A0A1A9GL20-F1
#
_cell.length_a   1.000
_cell.length_b   1.000
_cell.length_c   1.000
_cell.angle_alpha   90.00
_cell.angle_beta   90.00
_cell.angle_gamma   90.00
#
_symmetry.space_group_name_H-M   'P 1'
#
loop_
_entity.id
_entity.type
_entity.pdbx_description
1 polymer ?
#
loop_
_entity_poly.entity_id
_entity_poly.type
_entity_poly.pdbx_seq_one_letter_code
_entity_poly.pdbx_strand_id
1 'polypeptide(L)'
;MLQEAGGQAEADDLLSDLEQRLGDVLRPGDLETGPTGEVRWRTAARTARKQLADDGLLLAPRPGTWALTDRGSVEWVPDLPSA
;
A
#
# COMPACT_ATOMS: atom_id res chain seq x y z
N MET A 1 2.78 5.28 5.42
CA MET A 1 2.71 3.94 6.03
C MET A 1 4.02 3.18 5.95
N LEU A 2 4.53 2.81 4.77
CA LEU A 2 5.83 2.10 4.71
C LEU A 2 6.99 2.92 5.29
N GLN A 3 7.01 4.23 5.05
CA GLN A 3 7.98 5.14 5.67
C GLN A 3 7.84 5.17 7.20
N GLU A 4 6.60 5.22 7.69
CA GLU A 4 6.28 5.19 9.12
C GLU A 4 6.74 3.88 9.77
N ALA A 5 6.72 2.77 9.01
CA ALA A 5 7.23 1.46 9.41
C ALA A 5 8.75 1.28 9.22
N GLY A 6 9.51 2.35 8.95
CA GLY A 6 10.97 2.26 8.75
C GLY A 6 11.37 1.70 7.38
N GLY A 7 10.49 1.80 6.39
CA GLY A 7 10.73 1.45 4.99
C GLY A 7 10.34 0.04 4.59
N GLN A 8 9.89 -0.81 5.52
CA GLN A 8 9.44 -2.17 5.22
C GLN A 8 8.33 -2.61 6.18
N ALA A 9 7.41 -3.44 5.70
CA ALA A 9 6.35 -4.03 6.52
C ALA A 9 5.84 -5.34 5.91
N GLU A 10 5.23 -6.18 6.73
CA GLU A 10 4.45 -7.32 6.24
C GLU A 10 3.20 -6.80 5.49
N ALA A 11 2.87 -7.49 4.40
CA ALA A 11 1.83 -7.10 3.47
C ALA A 11 0.46 -7.11 4.12
N ASP A 12 0.18 -8.12 4.94
CA ASP A 12 -1.10 -8.26 5.61
C ASP A 12 -1.30 -7.15 6.64
N ASP A 13 -0.28 -6.87 7.46
CA ASP A 13 -0.30 -5.75 8.41
C ASP A 13 -0.49 -4.41 7.70
N LEU A 14 0.27 -4.16 6.63
CA LEU A 14 0.15 -2.93 5.85
C LEU A 14 -1.23 -2.79 5.19
N LEU A 15 -1.81 -3.89 4.70
CA LEU A 15 -3.16 -3.88 4.13
C LEU A 15 -4.22 -3.64 5.21
N SER A 16 -4.09 -4.24 6.39
CA SER A 16 -4.97 -3.97 7.52
C SER A 16 -4.91 -2.50 7.97
N ASP A 17 -3.72 -1.91 8.03
CA ASP A 17 -3.56 -0.48 8.33
C ASP A 17 -4.15 0.40 7.22
N LEU A 18 -3.98 0.01 5.95
CA LEU A 18 -4.58 0.71 4.82
C LEU A 18 -6.11 0.67 4.90
N GLU A 19 -6.69 -0.48 5.22
CA GLU A 19 -8.14 -0.66 5.39
C GLU A 19 -8.69 0.25 6.47
N GLN A 20 -8.00 0.36 7.62
CA GLN A 20 -8.39 1.26 8.70
C GLN A 20 -8.31 2.74 8.29
N ARG A 21 -7.27 3.14 7.54
CA ARG A 21 -7.13 4.53 7.07
C ARG A 21 -8.13 4.88 5.99
N LEU A 22 -8.45 3.93 5.11
CA LEU A 22 -9.46 4.11 4.09
C LEU A 22 -10.85 4.15 4.73
N GLY A 23 -11.14 3.35 5.76
CA GLY A 23 -12.36 3.45 6.55
C GLY A 23 -13.61 3.79 5.73
N ASP A 24 -14.14 5.00 5.97
CA ASP A 24 -15.37 5.50 5.35
C ASP A 24 -15.21 6.01 3.90
N VAL A 25 -13.99 6.15 3.36
CA VAL A 25 -13.79 6.47 1.92
C VAL A 25 -13.94 5.24 1.01
N LEU A 26 -13.92 4.02 1.54
CA LEU A 26 -14.28 2.83 0.77
C LEU A 26 -15.77 2.88 0.40
N ARG A 27 -16.06 2.71 -0.88
CA ARG A 27 -17.45 2.64 -1.38
C ARG A 27 -17.97 1.21 -1.20
N PRO A 28 -19.30 1.00 -1.19
CA PRO A 28 -19.86 -0.35 -1.09
C PRO A 28 -19.27 -1.33 -2.11
N GLY A 29 -19.03 -0.88 -3.36
CA GLY A 29 -18.42 -1.69 -4.40
C GLY A 29 -16.95 -2.05 -4.17
N ASP A 30 -16.22 -1.32 -3.33
CA ASP A 30 -14.83 -1.63 -2.98
C ASP A 30 -14.76 -2.79 -1.96
N LEU A 31 -15.82 -2.96 -1.16
CA LEU A 31 -15.98 -4.01 -0.15
C LEU A 31 -16.56 -5.31 -0.74
N GLU A 32 -17.02 -5.30 -1.99
CA GLU A 32 -17.52 -6.49 -2.66
C GLU A 32 -16.40 -7.49 -2.97
N THR A 33 -16.74 -8.77 -2.92
CA THR A 33 -15.86 -9.86 -3.35
C THR A 33 -15.91 -10.02 -4.87
N GLY A 34 -14.74 -10.06 -5.51
CA GLY A 34 -14.61 -10.34 -6.93
C GLY A 34 -14.72 -11.83 -7.27
N PRO A 35 -14.68 -12.19 -8.57
CA PRO A 35 -14.77 -13.59 -9.02
C PRO A 35 -13.69 -14.53 -8.46
N THR A 36 -12.57 -13.98 -8.00
CA THR A 36 -11.45 -14.72 -7.40
C THR A 36 -11.64 -15.03 -5.91
N GLY A 37 -12.73 -14.55 -5.29
CA GLY A 37 -12.95 -14.69 -3.85
C GLY A 37 -12.27 -13.62 -3.00
N GLU A 38 -11.54 -12.68 -3.61
CA GLU A 38 -10.89 -11.57 -2.91
C GLU A 38 -11.73 -10.29 -2.93
N VAL A 39 -11.61 -9.49 -1.86
CA VAL A 39 -12.22 -8.16 -1.76
C VAL A 39 -11.59 -7.22 -2.80
N ARG A 40 -12.43 -6.46 -3.52
CA ARG A 40 -12.01 -5.62 -4.66
C ARG A 40 -10.96 -4.58 -4.28
N TRP A 41 -11.10 -3.89 -3.14
CA TRP A 41 -10.13 -2.90 -2.70
C TRP A 41 -8.73 -3.49 -2.51
N ARG A 42 -8.62 -4.75 -2.05
CA ARG A 42 -7.32 -5.45 -1.91
C ARG A 42 -6.66 -5.70 -3.25
N THR A 43 -7.46 -6.02 -4.27
CA THR A 43 -6.95 -6.14 -5.65
C THR A 43 -6.47 -4.80 -6.19
N ALA A 44 -7.20 -3.71 -5.91
CA ALA A 44 -6.76 -2.36 -6.27
C ALA A 44 -5.44 -1.98 -5.56
N ALA A 45 -5.31 -2.27 -4.26
CA ALA A 45 -4.10 -2.01 -3.48
C ALA A 45 -2.88 -2.77 -4.04
N ARG A 46 -3.04 -4.06 -4.40
CA ARG A 46 -1.97 -4.84 -5.04
C ARG A 46 -1.59 -4.31 -6.42
N THR A 47 -2.56 -3.81 -7.18
CA THR A 47 -2.31 -3.16 -8.48
C THR A 47 -1.50 -1.88 -8.30
N ALA A 48 -1.89 -1.01 -7.35
CA ALA A 48 -1.14 0.20 -7.03
C ALA A 48 0.29 -0.12 -6.57
N ARG A 49 0.46 -1.14 -5.73
CA ARG A 49 1.79 -1.62 -5.33
C ARG A 49 2.63 -2.06 -6.52
N LYS A 50 2.04 -2.77 -7.49
CA LYS A 50 2.75 -3.17 -8.71
C LYS A 50 3.24 -1.93 -9.47
N GLN A 51 2.40 -0.91 -9.63
CA GLN A 51 2.78 0.35 -10.29
C GLN A 51 3.96 1.02 -9.56
N LEU A 52 3.91 1.12 -8.23
CA LEU A 52 5.02 1.66 -7.44
C LEU A 52 6.33 0.86 -7.60
N ALA A 53 6.24 -0.47 -7.77
CA ALA A 53 7.41 -1.30 -8.05
C ALA A 53 7.93 -1.09 -9.47
N ASP A 54 7.03 -0.99 -10.46
CA ASP A 54 7.37 -0.69 -11.86
C ASP A 54 8.03 0.70 -11.98
N ASP A 55 7.65 1.67 -11.13
CA ASP A 55 8.24 3.00 -11.02
C ASP A 55 9.57 3.04 -10.24
N GLY A 56 10.00 1.90 -9.67
CA GLY A 56 11.24 1.76 -8.90
C GLY A 56 11.17 2.34 -7.48
N LEU A 57 9.98 2.58 -6.94
CA LEU A 57 9.76 3.08 -5.58
C LEU A 57 9.65 1.96 -4.54
N LEU A 58 9.21 0.79 -4.95
CA LEU A 58 9.19 -0.43 -4.13
C LEU A 58 10.16 -1.47 -4.68
N LEU A 59 10.77 -2.24 -3.76
CA LEU A 59 11.48 -3.45 -4.10
C LEU A 59 10.49 -4.48 -4.68
N ALA A 60 10.90 -5.15 -5.76
CA ALA A 60 10.11 -6.16 -6.45
C ALA A 60 9.62 -7.26 -5.48
N PRO A 61 8.45 -7.89 -5.75
CA PRO A 61 7.72 -8.67 -4.76
C PRO A 61 8.56 -9.80 -4.17
N ARG A 62 8.95 -9.68 -2.90
CA ARG A 62 9.09 -10.86 -2.05
C ARG A 62 7.68 -11.25 -1.60
N PRO A 63 7.33 -12.54 -1.54
CA PRO A 63 6.10 -12.96 -0.86
C PRO A 63 6.13 -12.45 0.58
N GLY A 64 5.00 -11.95 1.08
CA GLY A 64 4.84 -11.54 2.48
C GLY A 64 5.29 -10.11 2.80
N THR A 65 6.42 -9.62 2.28
CA THR A 65 6.97 -8.32 2.73
C THR A 65 6.97 -7.25 1.62
N TRP A 66 6.58 -6.02 1.94
CA TRP A 66 6.70 -4.85 1.06
C TRP A 66 7.80 -3.93 1.61
N ALA A 67 8.64 -3.38 0.72
CA ALA A 67 9.76 -2.54 1.13
C ALA A 67 10.05 -1.44 0.11
N LEU A 68 10.40 -0.26 0.58
CA LEU A 68 10.84 0.88 -0.23
C LEU A 68 12.23 0.62 -0.82
N THR A 69 12.48 1.20 -1.99
CA THR A 69 13.85 1.44 -2.45
C THR A 69 14.45 2.66 -1.75
N ASP A 70 15.75 2.91 -1.93
CA ASP A 70 16.37 4.17 -1.52
C ASP A 70 15.63 5.37 -2.13
N ARG A 71 15.22 5.25 -3.40
CA ARG A 71 14.41 6.25 -4.10
C ARG A 71 13.05 6.45 -3.44
N GLY A 72 12.31 5.37 -3.19
CA GLY A 72 10.99 5.43 -2.52
C GLY A 72 11.03 5.98 -1.09
N SER A 73 12.19 5.88 -0.43
CA SER A 73 12.43 6.43 0.90
C SER A 73 12.68 7.94 0.89
N VAL A 74 13.13 8.50 -0.23
CA VAL A 74 13.48 9.93 -0.37
C VAL A 74 12.37 10.72 -1.09
N GLU A 75 11.74 10.14 -2.11
CA GLU A 75 10.83 10.86 -3.02
C GLU A 75 9.44 11.12 -2.42
N TRP A 76 9.06 10.41 -1.35
CA TRP A 76 7.79 10.63 -0.66
C TRP A 76 7.99 11.51 0.57
N VAL A 77 7.84 12.82 0.39
CA VAL A 77 7.67 13.79 1.48
C VAL A 77 6.16 14.00 1.63
N PRO A 78 5.50 13.51 2.69
CA PRO A 78 4.18 14.04 3.01
C PRO A 78 4.38 15.49 3.40
N ASP A 79 3.62 16.41 2.81
CA ASP A 79 3.55 17.80 3.28
C ASP A 79 3.29 17.77 4.79
N LEU A 80 4.35 17.98 5.58
CA LEU A 80 4.22 18.38 6.97
C LEU A 80 3.99 19.90 6.92
N PRO A 81 2.82 20.42 7.30
CA PRO A 81 2.74 21.84 7.58
C PRO A 81 3.80 22.13 8.64
N SER A 82 4.73 23.03 8.32
CA SER A 82 5.69 23.54 9.28
C SER A 82 4.92 24.10 10.47
N ALA A 83 5.26 23.62 11.66
CA ALA A 83 4.80 24.19 12.92
C ALA A 83 5.26 25.65 13.07
#